data_AF-A0A521I3Y7-F1
#
_entry.id   AF-A0A521I3Y7-F1
#
_cell.length_a   1.000
_cell.length_b   1.000
_cell.length_c   1.000
_cell.angle_alpha   90.00
_cell.angle_beta   90.00
_cell.angle_gamma   90.00
#
_symmetry.space_group_name_H-M   'P 1'
#
loop_
_entity.id
_entity.type
_entity.pdbx_description
1 polymer ?
#
loop_
_entity_poly.entity_id
_entity_poly.type
_entity_poly.pdbx_seq_one_letter_code
_entity_poly.pdbx_strand_id
1 'polypeptide(L)'
;MNDDNWLFTREKLIAGGRIQNRELVMRKKDGSLIHGLFSGDMINSQGEEHFLTVLIDVTEESELRAELTTEQKRLENVIEGTRLGTWEWNIRTGETVFNERWAEMIGYTLEELSPVSIKTWSLLSHQDDLAESDRLLEEHFSGTSEFYEFEGRMKHKDGRWIWVYDRGKVIERDSEGCPVKM
;
A
#
# COMPACT_ATOMS: atom_id res chain seq x y z
N MET A 1 3.46 30.40 -7.47
CA MET A 1 4.92 30.24 -7.39
C MET A 1 5.19 30.31 -5.89
N ASN A 2 5.69 29.24 -5.26
CA ASN A 2 6.33 29.47 -3.96
C ASN A 2 7.69 30.06 -4.30
N ASP A 3 7.76 31.38 -4.38
CA ASP A 3 8.95 32.15 -4.78
C ASP A 3 10.21 31.72 -3.99
N ASP A 4 10.01 31.22 -2.76
CA ASP A 4 11.03 30.68 -1.89
C ASP A 4 11.82 29.49 -2.48
N ASN A 5 11.17 28.60 -3.23
CA ASN A 5 11.83 27.37 -3.70
C ASN A 5 12.77 27.65 -4.89
N TRP A 6 12.43 28.63 -5.73
CA TRP A 6 13.30 29.07 -6.83
C TRP A 6 14.48 29.90 -6.33
N LEU A 7 14.24 30.83 -5.40
CA LEU A 7 15.29 31.67 -4.81
C LEU A 7 16.38 30.81 -4.14
N PHE A 8 15.97 29.82 -3.34
CA PHE A 8 16.90 28.90 -2.71
C PHE A 8 17.64 28.00 -3.72
N THR A 9 16.98 27.60 -4.82
CA THR A 9 17.65 26.83 -5.88
C THR A 9 18.72 27.68 -6.57
N ARG A 10 18.41 28.94 -6.87
CA ARG A 10 19.37 29.87 -7.45
C ARG A 10 20.56 30.11 -6.51
N GLU A 11 20.31 30.34 -5.22
CA GLU A 11 21.38 30.56 -4.24
C GLU A 11 22.31 29.35 -4.09
N LYS A 12 21.77 28.12 -4.04
CA LYS A 12 22.59 26.91 -4.02
C LYS A 12 23.42 26.71 -5.28
N LEU A 13 22.87 27.06 -6.45
CA LEU A 13 23.60 26.96 -7.72
C LEU A 13 24.76 27.95 -7.76
N ILE A 14 24.55 29.17 -7.26
CA ILE A 14 25.57 30.23 -7.17
C ILE A 14 26.61 29.92 -6.10
N ALA A 15 26.21 29.41 -4.93
CA ALA A 15 27.12 29.15 -3.82
C ALA A 15 27.87 27.81 -3.93
N GLY A 16 27.23 26.79 -4.51
CA GLY A 16 27.75 25.42 -4.56
C GLY A 16 28.15 24.93 -5.96
N GLY A 17 27.89 25.71 -7.02
CA GLY A 17 28.27 25.38 -8.40
C GLY A 17 27.53 24.20 -9.04
N ARG A 18 26.68 23.47 -8.28
CA ARG A 18 25.98 22.25 -8.74
C ARG A 18 24.67 22.01 -7.99
N ILE A 19 23.63 21.63 -8.72
CA ILE A 19 22.36 21.09 -8.23
C ILE A 19 21.99 19.88 -9.08
N GLN A 20 21.53 18.81 -8.45
CA GLN A 20 21.07 17.61 -9.15
C GLN A 20 19.70 17.17 -8.65
N ASN A 21 18.90 16.65 -9.57
CA ASN A 21 17.63 15.96 -9.34
C ASN A 21 16.69 16.71 -8.39
N ARG A 22 16.57 18.02 -8.57
CA ARG A 22 15.69 18.83 -7.72
C ARG A 22 14.33 18.99 -8.36
N GLU A 23 13.29 18.56 -7.67
CA GLU A 23 11.91 18.78 -8.11
C GLU A 23 11.50 20.25 -7.93
N LEU A 24 10.96 20.84 -8.99
CA LEU A 24 10.47 22.20 -9.04
C LEU A 24 9.13 22.23 -9.76
N VAL A 25 8.22 23.09 -9.30
CA VAL A 25 7.00 23.41 -10.05
C VAL A 25 7.22 24.74 -10.76
N MET A 26 7.18 24.73 -12.09
CA MET A 26 7.31 25.93 -12.92
C MET A 26 6.01 26.21 -13.66
N ARG A 27 5.92 27.41 -14.22
CA ARG A 27 4.78 27.83 -15.04
C ARG A 27 5.25 27.98 -16.49
N LYS A 28 4.58 27.30 -17.42
CA LYS A 28 4.79 27.46 -18.86
C LYS A 28 4.28 28.84 -19.30
N LYS A 29 4.68 29.27 -20.50
CA LYS A 29 4.28 30.58 -21.07
C LYS A 29 2.76 30.72 -21.23
N ASP A 30 2.06 29.60 -21.46
CA ASP A 30 0.59 29.55 -21.57
C ASP A 30 -0.13 29.60 -20.21
N GLY A 31 0.60 29.63 -19.09
CA GLY A 31 0.07 29.70 -17.74
C GLY A 31 -0.10 28.34 -17.04
N SER A 32 0.01 27.23 -17.76
CA SER A 32 -0.04 25.88 -17.19
C SER A 32 1.16 25.60 -16.28
N LEU A 33 0.99 24.67 -15.33
CA LEU A 33 2.07 24.25 -14.44
C LEU A 33 2.78 23.01 -14.99
N ILE A 34 4.06 22.89 -14.68
CA ILE A 34 4.90 21.74 -15.00
C ILE A 34 5.68 21.35 -13.76
N HIS A 35 5.65 20.07 -13.41
CA HIS A 35 6.59 19.51 -12.45
C HIS A 35 7.84 19.12 -13.23
N GLY A 36 8.97 19.69 -12.84
CA GLY A 36 10.22 19.49 -13.53
C GLY A 36 11.33 19.05 -12.59
N LEU A 37 12.09 18.04 -13.02
CA LEU A 37 13.31 17.64 -12.37
C LEU A 37 14.47 18.49 -12.94
N PHE A 38 14.96 19.41 -12.12
CA PHE A 38 15.99 20.36 -12.48
C PHE A 38 17.35 19.92 -11.98
N SER A 39 18.32 19.90 -12.89
CA SER A 39 19.74 19.79 -12.58
C SER A 39 20.49 20.92 -13.25
N GLY A 40 21.50 21.48 -12.59
CA GLY A 40 22.32 22.54 -13.12
C GLY A 40 23.74 22.46 -12.60
N ASP A 41 24.70 22.69 -13.47
CA ASP A 41 26.12 22.76 -13.17
C ASP A 41 26.70 24.07 -13.72
N MET A 42 27.55 24.73 -12.94
CA MET A 42 28.32 25.87 -13.39
C MET A 42 29.54 25.37 -14.16
N ILE A 43 29.73 25.84 -15.39
CA ILE A 43 30.82 25.45 -16.26
C ILE A 43 31.57 26.68 -16.75
N ASN A 44 32.89 26.57 -16.93
CA ASN A 44 33.68 27.61 -17.58
C ASN A 44 33.85 27.27 -19.07
N SER A 45 33.52 28.22 -19.94
CA SER A 45 33.71 28.09 -21.39
C SER A 45 34.31 29.38 -21.92
N GLN A 46 35.46 29.28 -22.60
CA GLN A 46 36.19 30.43 -23.18
C GLN A 46 36.53 31.55 -22.17
N GLY A 47 36.68 31.23 -20.89
CA GLY A 47 37.00 32.21 -19.84
C GLY A 47 35.77 32.88 -19.22
N GLU A 48 34.55 32.52 -19.63
CA GLU A 48 33.31 33.01 -19.08
C GLU A 48 32.54 31.89 -18.35
N GLU A 49 31.95 32.24 -17.19
CA GLU A 49 31.13 31.33 -16.39
C GLU A 49 29.72 31.22 -16.97
N HIS A 50 29.30 29.99 -17.22
CA HIS A 50 27.99 29.64 -17.76
C HIS A 50 27.28 28.65 -16.84
N PHE A 51 25.95 28.62 -16.88
CA PHE A 51 25.17 27.54 -16.29
C PHE A 51 24.72 26.57 -17.38
N LEU A 52 25.09 25.30 -17.24
CA LEU A 52 24.49 24.22 -18.00
C LEU A 52 23.36 23.64 -17.16
N THR A 53 22.12 23.73 -17.66
CA THR A 53 20.94 23.23 -16.95
C THR A 53 20.18 22.22 -17.79
N VAL A 54 19.68 21.17 -17.15
CA VAL A 54 18.74 20.22 -17.72
C VAL A 54 17.46 20.27 -16.91
N LEU A 55 16.34 20.27 -17.62
CA LEU A 55 15.02 20.17 -17.05
C LEU A 55 14.26 19.03 -17.71
N ILE A 56 13.82 18.06 -16.91
CA ILE A 56 13.00 16.95 -17.37
C ILE A 56 11.58 17.19 -16.90
N ASP A 57 10.61 17.20 -17.81
CA ASP A 57 9.19 17.23 -17.47
C ASP A 57 8.81 15.90 -16.82
N VAL A 58 8.41 15.94 -15.56
CA VAL A 58 7.96 14.80 -14.74
C VAL A 58 6.52 15.01 -14.26
N THR A 59 5.75 15.85 -14.95
CA THR A 59 4.37 16.20 -14.56
C THR A 59 3.49 14.97 -14.50
N GLU A 60 3.45 14.17 -15.57
CA GLU A 60 2.62 12.96 -15.64
C GLU A 60 2.96 11.97 -14.51
N GLU A 61 4.25 11.68 -14.30
CA GLU A 61 4.69 10.79 -13.22
C GLU A 61 4.35 11.34 -11.83
N SER A 62 4.56 12.64 -11.62
CA SER A 62 4.28 13.29 -10.33
C SER A 62 2.79 13.30 -10.01
N GLU A 63 1.94 13.56 -11.00
CA GLU A 63 0.48 13.57 -10.86
C GLU A 63 -0.05 12.17 -10.59
N LEU A 64 0.38 11.15 -11.36
CA LEU A 64 0.00 9.76 -11.14
C LEU A 64 0.45 9.26 -9.76
N ARG A 65 1.66 9.63 -9.32
CA ARG A 65 2.17 9.27 -7.99
C ARG A 65 1.38 9.94 -6.87
N ALA A 66 1.02 11.21 -7.04
CA ALA A 66 0.20 11.94 -6.08
C ALA A 66 -1.22 11.37 -5.99
N GLU A 67 -1.82 11.00 -7.12
CA GLU A 67 -3.12 10.33 -7.19
C GLU A 67 -3.07 8.97 -6.47
N LEU A 68 -2.08 8.12 -6.79
CA LEU A 68 -1.88 6.84 -6.12
C LEU A 68 -1.73 7.00 -4.61
N THR A 69 -0.92 7.95 -4.17
CA THR A 69 -0.70 8.24 -2.73
C THR A 69 -2.00 8.69 -2.06
N THR A 70 -2.82 9.48 -2.77
CA THR A 70 -4.09 9.98 -2.25
C THR A 70 -5.09 8.85 -2.07
N GLU A 71 -5.21 7.97 -3.06
CA GLU A 71 -6.09 6.80 -2.99
C GLU A 71 -5.62 5.79 -1.94
N GLN A 72 -4.31 5.55 -1.81
CA GLN A 72 -3.75 4.71 -0.74
C GLN A 72 -4.14 5.22 0.64
N LYS A 73 -3.91 6.51 0.93
CA LYS A 73 -4.31 7.13 2.20
C LYS A 73 -5.81 7.08 2.44
N ARG A 74 -6.61 7.24 1.38
CA ARG A 74 -8.06 7.13 1.48
C ARG A 74 -8.48 5.73 1.91
N LEU A 75 -7.89 4.69 1.33
CA LEU A 75 -8.15 3.29 1.69
C LEU A 75 -7.68 2.99 3.12
N GLU A 76 -6.48 3.43 3.51
CA GLU A 76 -5.97 3.30 4.87
C GLU A 76 -6.93 3.95 5.89
N ASN A 77 -7.38 5.18 5.64
CA ASN A 77 -8.34 5.87 6.50
C ASN A 77 -9.68 5.13 6.62
N VAL A 78 -10.14 4.46 5.55
CA VAL A 78 -11.35 3.63 5.60
C VAL A 78 -11.13 2.41 6.48
N ILE A 79 -9.99 1.72 6.34
CA ILE A 79 -9.65 0.55 7.17
C ILE A 79 -9.52 0.95 8.65
N GLU A 80 -8.80 2.02 8.93
CA GLU A 80 -8.62 2.53 10.30
C GLU A 80 -9.95 3.01 10.90
N GLY A 81 -10.73 3.79 10.15
CA GLY A 81 -12.01 4.34 10.60
C GLY A 81 -13.08 3.28 10.87
N THR A 82 -13.05 2.16 10.13
CA THR A 82 -13.95 1.02 10.35
C THR A 82 -13.42 0.03 11.39
N ARG A 83 -12.14 0.14 11.78
CA ARG A 83 -11.45 -0.74 12.73
C ARG A 83 -11.51 -2.22 12.35
N LEU A 84 -11.48 -2.50 11.05
CA LEU A 84 -11.54 -3.86 10.50
C LEU A 84 -10.20 -4.59 10.65
N GLY A 85 -10.27 -5.85 11.07
CA GLY A 85 -9.20 -6.82 10.81
C GLY A 85 -9.25 -7.21 9.34
N THR A 86 -8.12 -7.12 8.64
CA THR A 86 -8.01 -7.53 7.24
C THR A 86 -7.05 -8.70 7.12
N TRP A 87 -7.30 -9.54 6.13
CA TRP A 87 -6.43 -10.63 5.77
C TRP A 87 -6.36 -10.77 4.25
N GLU A 88 -5.24 -11.27 3.75
CA GLU A 88 -5.05 -11.72 2.37
C GLU A 88 -4.43 -13.11 2.44
N TRP A 89 -5.08 -14.10 1.84
CA TRP A 89 -4.65 -15.49 1.88
C TRP A 89 -4.32 -15.99 0.47
N ASN A 90 -3.07 -16.43 0.29
CA ASN A 90 -2.68 -17.22 -0.86
C ASN A 90 -3.08 -18.68 -0.65
N ILE A 91 -4.09 -19.12 -1.38
CA ILE A 91 -4.73 -20.44 -1.23
C ILE A 91 -3.75 -21.57 -1.58
N ARG A 92 -2.79 -21.33 -2.45
CA ARG A 92 -1.82 -22.33 -2.92
C ARG A 92 -0.66 -22.52 -1.96
N THR A 93 -0.12 -21.41 -1.45
CA THR A 93 1.08 -21.44 -0.60
C THR A 93 0.73 -21.50 0.88
N GLY A 94 -0.47 -21.08 1.26
CA GLY A 94 -0.87 -20.88 2.66
C GLY A 94 -0.29 -19.62 3.29
N GLU A 95 0.43 -18.80 2.52
CA GLU A 95 0.88 -17.48 2.97
C GLU A 95 -0.33 -16.61 3.25
N THR A 96 -0.34 -15.98 4.43
CA THR A 96 -1.44 -15.11 4.83
C THR A 96 -0.86 -13.85 5.44
N VAL A 97 -1.32 -12.71 4.94
CA VAL A 97 -1.00 -11.39 5.49
C VAL A 97 -2.19 -10.97 6.33
N PHE A 98 -1.97 -10.61 7.58
CA PHE A 98 -2.95 -9.98 8.45
C PHE A 98 -2.54 -8.53 8.71
N ASN A 99 -3.49 -7.62 8.93
CA ASN A 99 -3.17 -6.32 9.51
C ASN A 99 -3.07 -6.40 11.04
N GLU A 100 -2.49 -5.35 11.65
CA GLU A 100 -2.30 -5.31 13.12
C GLU A 100 -3.64 -5.44 13.86
N ARG A 101 -4.69 -4.85 13.29
CA ARG A 101 -6.02 -4.84 13.90
C ARG A 101 -6.60 -6.23 14.09
N TRP A 102 -6.38 -7.15 13.14
CA TRP A 102 -6.81 -8.54 13.28
C TRP A 102 -6.17 -9.20 14.51
N ALA A 103 -4.87 -9.01 14.72
CA ALA A 103 -4.16 -9.54 15.89
C ALA A 103 -4.67 -8.90 17.19
N GLU A 104 -4.91 -7.58 17.19
CA GLU A 104 -5.46 -6.87 18.35
C GLU A 104 -6.84 -7.40 18.77
N MET A 105 -7.69 -7.79 17.81
CA MET A 105 -9.02 -8.33 18.10
C MET A 105 -8.95 -9.59 18.97
N ILE A 106 -7.94 -10.44 18.74
CA ILE A 106 -7.66 -11.65 19.51
C ILE A 106 -6.64 -11.42 20.65
N GLY A 107 -6.24 -10.17 20.90
CA GLY A 107 -5.42 -9.76 22.04
C GLY A 107 -3.91 -9.92 21.84
N TYR A 108 -3.45 -10.08 20.61
CA TYR A 108 -2.03 -10.25 20.24
C TYR A 108 -1.51 -9.05 19.45
N THR A 109 -0.19 -8.96 19.27
CA THR A 109 0.43 -8.22 18.15
C THR A 109 0.81 -9.17 17.02
N LEU A 110 1.01 -8.65 15.79
CA LEU A 110 1.49 -9.50 14.69
C LEU A 110 2.88 -10.09 14.95
N GLU A 111 3.73 -9.35 15.66
CA GLU A 111 5.06 -9.82 16.04
C GLU A 111 4.99 -11.07 16.94
N GLU A 112 4.04 -11.12 17.87
CA GLU A 112 3.83 -12.29 18.75
C GLU A 112 3.31 -13.52 18.00
N LEU A 113 2.57 -13.30 16.91
CA LEU A 113 2.00 -14.36 16.08
C LEU A 113 2.92 -14.78 14.92
N SER A 114 4.02 -14.06 14.71
CA SER A 114 4.92 -14.31 13.60
C SER A 114 5.74 -15.60 13.80
N PRO A 115 5.96 -16.39 12.73
CA PRO A 115 5.46 -16.20 11.38
C PRO A 115 3.97 -16.53 11.25
N VAL A 116 3.23 -15.68 10.53
CA VAL A 116 1.80 -15.86 10.27
C VAL A 116 1.55 -16.64 8.98
N SER A 117 0.47 -17.43 8.96
CA SER A 117 -0.02 -18.17 7.80
C SER A 117 -1.47 -18.59 8.05
N ILE A 118 -2.08 -19.29 7.09
CA ILE A 118 -3.40 -19.89 7.29
C ILE A 118 -3.44 -20.83 8.50
N LYS A 119 -2.31 -21.47 8.86
CA LYS A 119 -2.20 -22.32 10.06
C LYS A 119 -2.35 -21.53 11.35
N THR A 120 -1.94 -20.26 11.36
CA THR A 120 -2.11 -19.36 12.51
C THR A 120 -3.60 -19.12 12.76
N TRP A 121 -4.37 -18.87 11.70
CA TRP A 121 -5.83 -18.78 11.78
C TRP A 121 -6.43 -20.11 12.28
N SER A 122 -6.08 -21.24 11.67
CA SER A 122 -6.64 -22.55 12.07
C SER A 122 -6.31 -22.94 13.51
N LEU A 123 -5.13 -22.57 14.02
CA LEU A 123 -4.72 -22.82 15.41
C LEU A 123 -5.52 -22.01 16.43
N LEU A 124 -5.87 -20.78 16.04
CA LEU A 124 -6.62 -19.86 16.90
C LEU A 124 -8.13 -20.08 16.75
N SER A 125 -8.59 -20.66 15.65
CA SER A 125 -10.00 -21.05 15.46
C SER A 125 -10.36 -22.27 16.29
N HIS A 126 -11.62 -22.32 16.73
CA HIS A 126 -12.16 -23.48 17.44
C HIS A 126 -12.34 -24.67 16.50
N GLN A 127 -11.92 -25.87 16.91
CA GLN A 127 -11.92 -27.07 16.04
C GLN A 127 -13.30 -27.44 15.50
N ASP A 128 -14.35 -27.33 16.35
CA ASP A 128 -15.73 -27.59 15.92
C ASP A 128 -16.24 -26.65 14.82
N ASP A 129 -15.65 -25.46 14.67
CA ASP A 129 -16.11 -24.45 13.71
C ASP A 129 -15.37 -24.57 12.36
N LEU A 130 -14.24 -25.28 12.32
CA LEU A 130 -13.41 -25.40 11.11
C LEU A 130 -14.14 -26.11 9.96
N ALA A 131 -14.91 -27.16 10.27
CA ALA A 131 -15.65 -27.90 9.26
C ALA A 131 -16.68 -27.04 8.53
N GLU A 132 -17.31 -26.10 9.23
CA GLU A 132 -18.26 -25.17 8.61
C GLU A 132 -17.54 -24.11 7.77
N SER A 133 -16.40 -23.60 8.23
CA SER A 133 -15.55 -22.72 7.43
C SER A 133 -15.12 -23.37 6.11
N ASP A 134 -14.66 -24.62 6.16
CA ASP A 134 -14.23 -25.34 4.95
C ASP A 134 -15.39 -25.52 3.96
N ARG A 135 -16.58 -25.88 4.46
CA ARG A 135 -17.80 -25.99 3.65
C ARG A 135 -18.16 -24.67 2.96
N LEU A 136 -18.09 -23.55 3.68
CA LEU A 136 -18.37 -22.21 3.14
C LEU A 136 -17.31 -21.76 2.13
N LEU A 137 -16.04 -22.12 2.33
CA LEU A 137 -14.98 -21.89 1.35
C LEU A 137 -15.24 -22.65 0.06
N GLU A 138 -15.64 -23.93 0.14
CA GLU A 138 -15.99 -24.72 -1.04
C GLU A 138 -17.17 -24.13 -1.83
N GLU A 139 -18.21 -23.66 -1.15
CA GLU A 139 -19.34 -22.95 -1.77
C GLU A 139 -18.88 -21.68 -2.48
N HIS A 140 -18.01 -20.89 -1.85
CA HIS A 140 -17.48 -19.68 -2.45
C HIS A 140 -16.56 -19.97 -3.65
N PHE A 141 -15.67 -20.95 -3.52
CA PHE A 141 -14.71 -21.33 -4.57
C PHE A 141 -15.39 -21.87 -5.81
N SER A 142 -16.46 -22.64 -5.64
CA SER A 142 -17.32 -23.16 -6.71
C SER A 142 -18.21 -22.08 -7.36
N GLY A 143 -18.29 -20.89 -6.77
CA GLY A 143 -19.13 -19.78 -7.26
C GLY A 143 -20.59 -19.90 -6.85
N THR A 144 -20.92 -20.79 -5.90
CA THR A 144 -22.26 -20.93 -5.33
C THR A 144 -22.61 -19.73 -4.44
N SER A 145 -21.61 -19.09 -3.81
CA SER A 145 -21.75 -17.83 -3.08
C SER A 145 -20.82 -16.75 -3.62
N GLU A 146 -21.28 -15.49 -3.60
CA GLU A 146 -20.45 -14.34 -4.01
C GLU A 146 -19.34 -14.04 -2.99
N PHE A 147 -19.61 -14.32 -1.71
CA PHE A 147 -18.69 -14.11 -0.59
C PHE A 147 -18.58 -15.39 0.24
N TYR A 148 -17.42 -15.59 0.82
CA TYR A 148 -17.26 -16.41 2.01
C TYR A 148 -17.69 -15.55 3.20
N GLU A 149 -18.65 -16.03 3.99
CA GLU A 149 -19.15 -15.36 5.19
C GLU A 149 -19.28 -16.39 6.30
N PHE A 150 -18.47 -16.24 7.35
CA PHE A 150 -18.32 -17.21 8.43
C PHE A 150 -18.38 -16.53 9.80
N GLU A 151 -19.18 -17.08 10.71
CA GLU A 151 -19.17 -16.71 12.12
C GLU A 151 -18.57 -17.86 12.93
N GLY A 152 -17.45 -17.60 13.60
CA GLY A 152 -16.72 -18.63 14.31
C GLY A 152 -16.06 -18.12 15.59
N ARG A 153 -15.63 -19.07 16.42
CA ARG A 153 -14.92 -18.77 17.65
C ARG A 153 -13.42 -18.75 17.40
N MET A 154 -12.77 -17.68 17.84
CA MET A 154 -11.31 -17.57 17.90
C MET A 154 -10.82 -17.46 19.34
N LYS A 155 -9.66 -18.04 19.61
CA LYS A 155 -9.02 -18.08 20.91
C LYS A 155 -8.28 -16.78 21.14
N HIS A 156 -8.76 -16.01 22.10
CA HIS A 156 -8.10 -14.80 22.54
C HIS A 156 -6.88 -15.14 23.42
N LYS A 157 -5.90 -14.24 23.50
CA LYS A 157 -4.63 -14.43 24.22
C LYS A 157 -4.76 -14.82 25.68
N ASP A 158 -5.81 -14.34 26.35
CA ASP A 158 -6.12 -14.68 27.75
C ASP A 158 -6.80 -16.05 27.92
N GLY A 159 -7.01 -16.80 26.83
CA GLY A 159 -7.55 -18.14 26.80
C GLY A 159 -9.06 -18.24 26.61
N ARG A 160 -9.81 -17.12 26.60
CA ARG A 160 -11.25 -17.14 26.32
C ARG A 160 -11.53 -17.26 24.82
N TRP A 161 -12.72 -17.74 24.49
CA TRP A 161 -13.22 -17.72 23.11
C TRP A 161 -13.96 -16.41 22.84
N ILE A 162 -13.70 -15.80 21.68
CA ILE A 162 -14.44 -14.65 21.17
C ILE A 162 -15.09 -15.02 19.84
N TRP A 163 -16.26 -14.46 19.57
CA TRP A 163 -16.92 -14.60 18.27
C TRP A 163 -16.34 -13.57 17.30
N VAL A 164 -16.03 -14.04 16.09
CA VAL A 164 -15.58 -13.20 14.98
C VAL A 164 -16.51 -13.44 13.78
N TYR A 165 -16.74 -12.37 13.03
CA TYR A 165 -17.32 -12.44 11.70
C TYR A 165 -16.20 -12.31 10.68
N ASP A 166 -16.01 -13.34 9.89
CA ASP A 166 -15.03 -13.40 8.82
C ASP A 166 -15.74 -13.31 7.47
N ARG A 167 -15.29 -12.40 6.62
CA ARG A 167 -15.85 -12.19 5.29
C ARG A 167 -14.73 -11.97 4.30
N GLY A 168 -14.73 -12.78 3.24
CA GLY A 168 -13.74 -12.68 2.18
C GLY A 168 -14.30 -12.98 0.79
N LYS A 169 -13.49 -12.71 -0.23
CA LYS A 169 -13.83 -12.94 -1.64
C LYS A 169 -12.59 -13.26 -2.45
N VAL A 170 -12.65 -14.25 -3.35
CA VAL A 170 -11.57 -14.53 -4.29
C VAL A 170 -11.32 -13.31 -5.18
N ILE A 171 -10.10 -12.77 -5.08
CA ILE A 171 -9.63 -11.61 -5.86
C ILE A 171 -8.75 -12.01 -7.03
N GLU A 172 -8.20 -13.23 -7.02
CA GLU A 172 -7.35 -13.74 -8.09
C GLU A 172 -7.66 -15.22 -8.38
N ARG A 173 -7.83 -15.53 -9.68
CA ARG A 173 -7.95 -16.88 -10.21
C ARG A 173 -6.90 -17.09 -11.30
N ASP A 174 -6.44 -18.32 -11.46
CA ASP A 174 -5.49 -18.66 -12.51
C ASP A 174 -6.16 -18.85 -13.89
N SER A 175 -5.37 -19.23 -14.90
CA SER A 175 -5.86 -19.49 -16.26
C SER A 175 -6.85 -20.65 -16.37
N GLU A 176 -6.90 -21.54 -15.37
CA GLU A 176 -7.83 -22.68 -15.30
C GLU A 176 -9.08 -22.33 -14.48
N GLY A 177 -9.17 -21.11 -13.94
CA GLY A 177 -10.28 -20.63 -13.10
C GLY A 177 -10.16 -21.04 -11.63
N CYS A 178 -9.05 -21.65 -11.22
CA CYS A 178 -8.83 -22.06 -9.84
C CYS A 178 -8.51 -20.83 -8.96
N PRO A 179 -9.09 -20.74 -7.75
CA PRO A 179 -8.73 -19.70 -6.80
C PRO A 179 -7.23 -19.67 -6.48
N VAL A 180 -6.65 -18.47 -6.45
CA VAL A 180 -5.24 -18.24 -6.10
C VAL A 180 -5.15 -17.41 -4.82
N LYS A 181 -5.95 -16.35 -4.74
CA LYS A 181 -5.88 -15.36 -3.67
C LYS A 181 -7.26 -14.89 -3.25
N MET A 182 -7.43 -14.74 -1.95
CA MET A 182 -8.63 -14.24 -1.29
C MET A 182 -8.25 -13.10 -0.33
#